data_AF-A0A1L4FRY2-F1
#
_entry.id   AF-A0A1L4FRY2-F1
#
_cell.length_a   1.000
_cell.length_b   1.000
_cell.length_c   1.000
_cell.angle_alpha   90.00
_cell.angle_beta   90.00
_cell.angle_gamma   90.00
#
_symmetry.space_group_name_H-M   'P 1'
#
loop_
_entity.id
_entity.type
_entity.pdbx_description
1 polymer ?
#
loop_
_entity_poly.entity_id
_entity_poly.type
_entity_poly.pdbx_seq_one_letter_code
_entity_poly.pdbx_strand_id
1 'polypeptide(L)'
;MLKIDRFFQKRRQKAVLNKYLLGTLYYSLNLITIASSTFLGIAVVLFLAGNNKWLGQDNPYRTFLNDSTLYIILTAIINAGVSFISGILSFFVVGSKFEDAKTNLKRIDLEYILFKGKELYYSPENTTKPEYVLYKRILYIISFDRYQRESLIKESAKNEQSQ
;
A
#
# COMPACT_ATOMS: atom_id res chain seq x y z
N MET A 1 25.91 23.05 -8.29
CA MET A 1 26.13 22.01 -7.25
C MET A 1 25.31 22.15 -5.96
N LEU A 2 25.59 23.07 -5.02
CA LEU A 2 24.89 23.12 -3.70
C LEU A 2 23.36 23.27 -3.72
N LYS A 3 22.78 23.82 -4.81
CA LYS A 3 21.31 23.95 -4.97
C LYS A 3 20.66 22.66 -5.45
N ILE A 4 21.31 21.93 -6.38
CA ILE A 4 20.76 20.68 -6.93
C ILE A 4 20.82 19.54 -5.92
N ASP A 5 21.88 19.48 -5.11
CA ASP A 5 22.01 18.49 -4.05
C ASP A 5 20.94 18.68 -2.98
N ARG A 6 20.65 19.93 -2.59
CA ARG A 6 19.55 20.25 -1.66
C ARG A 6 18.18 19.89 -2.23
N PHE A 7 17.94 20.16 -3.53
CA PHE A 7 16.70 19.76 -4.19
C PHE A 7 16.53 18.24 -4.16
N PHE A 8 17.56 17.49 -4.54
CA PHE A 8 17.56 16.03 -4.50
C PHE A 8 17.26 15.51 -3.10
N GLN A 9 18.00 15.97 -2.08
CA GLN A 9 17.81 15.51 -0.70
C GLN A 9 16.38 15.75 -0.21
N LYS A 10 15.80 16.92 -0.48
CA LYS A 10 14.41 17.23 -0.10
C LYS A 10 13.41 16.29 -0.77
N ARG A 11 13.61 15.96 -2.05
CA ARG A 11 12.72 15.04 -2.79
C ARG A 11 12.88 13.60 -2.34
N ARG A 12 14.13 13.17 -2.11
CA ARG A 12 14.45 11.86 -1.58
C ARG A 12 13.84 11.66 -0.19
N GLN A 13 14.00 12.61 0.73
CA GLN A 13 13.40 12.54 2.07
C GLN A 13 11.88 12.36 2.01
N LYS A 14 11.20 13.10 1.14
CA LYS A 14 9.75 12.95 0.94
C LYS A 14 9.39 11.55 0.41
N ALA A 15 10.16 11.03 -0.56
CA ALA A 15 9.95 9.68 -1.09
C ALA A 15 10.21 8.59 -0.05
N VAL A 16 11.24 8.76 0.78
CA VAL A 16 11.55 7.87 1.91
C VAL A 16 10.41 7.88 2.93
N LEU A 17 9.93 9.05 3.34
CA LEU A 17 8.81 9.18 4.27
C LEU A 17 7.56 8.48 3.72
N ASN A 18 7.24 8.71 2.44
CA ASN A 18 6.09 8.08 1.79
C ASN A 18 6.21 6.55 1.76
N LYS A 19 7.40 6.02 1.44
CA LYS A 19 7.69 4.58 1.50
C LYS A 19 7.46 4.02 2.91
N TYR A 20 7.96 4.68 3.95
CA TYR A 20 7.78 4.22 5.33
C TYR A 20 6.32 4.29 5.77
N LEU A 21 5.60 5.36 5.46
CA LEU A 21 4.19 5.50 5.82
C LEU A 21 3.34 4.40 5.17
N LEU A 22 3.52 4.18 3.87
CA LEU A 22 2.81 3.12 3.14
C LEU A 22 3.23 1.72 3.61
N GLY A 23 4.51 1.51 3.91
CA GLY A 23 5.03 0.26 4.45
C GLY A 23 4.44 -0.06 5.81
N THR A 24 4.44 0.91 6.74
CA THR A 24 3.83 0.77 8.06
C THR A 24 2.35 0.45 7.92
N LEU A 25 1.62 1.17 7.06
CA LEU A 25 0.20 0.92 6.86
C LEU A 25 -0.06 -0.47 6.29
N TYR A 26 0.72 -0.89 5.29
CA TYR A 26 0.64 -2.23 4.71
C TYR A 26 0.87 -3.33 5.74
N TYR A 27 1.98 -3.28 6.48
CA TYR A 27 2.32 -4.33 7.44
C TYR A 27 1.37 -4.33 8.65
N SER A 28 0.98 -3.17 9.17
CA SER A 28 0.05 -3.08 10.29
C SER A 28 -1.34 -3.60 9.92
N LEU A 29 -1.86 -3.25 8.73
CA LEU A 29 -3.15 -3.77 8.28
C LEU A 29 -3.11 -5.29 8.12
N ASN A 30 -2.06 -5.83 7.48
CA ASN A 30 -1.93 -7.28 7.34
C ASN A 30 -1.81 -7.99 8.70
N LEU A 31 -1.06 -7.41 9.65
CA LEU A 31 -0.95 -7.96 11.00
C LEU A 31 -2.31 -8.00 11.71
N ILE A 32 -3.07 -6.91 11.65
CA ILE A 32 -4.42 -6.81 12.24
C ILE A 32 -5.35 -7.83 11.59
N THR A 33 -5.31 -7.98 10.26
CA THR A 33 -6.11 -8.98 9.55
C THR A 33 -5.77 -10.39 10.03
N ILE A 34 -4.48 -10.75 10.11
CA ILE A 34 -4.06 -12.08 10.58
C ILE A 34 -4.53 -12.31 12.02
N ALA A 35 -4.28 -11.37 12.93
CA ALA A 35 -4.69 -11.48 14.33
C ALA A 35 -6.21 -11.60 14.48
N SER A 36 -6.99 -10.83 13.71
CA SER A 36 -8.45 -10.87 13.74
C SER A 36 -8.98 -12.19 13.20
N SER A 37 -8.42 -12.71 12.12
CA SER A 37 -8.77 -14.02 11.58
C SER A 37 -8.43 -15.16 12.53
N THR A 38 -7.27 -15.11 13.19
CA THR A 38 -6.90 -16.10 14.21
C THR A 38 -7.85 -16.06 15.41
N PHE A 39 -8.18 -14.87 15.92
CA PHE A 39 -9.12 -14.70 17.02
C PHE A 39 -10.52 -15.24 16.66
N LEU A 40 -11.04 -14.87 15.49
CA LEU A 40 -12.31 -15.39 14.98
C LEU A 40 -12.29 -16.91 14.84
N GLY A 41 -11.19 -17.48 14.32
CA GLY A 41 -11.03 -18.93 14.21
C GLY A 41 -11.14 -19.62 15.58
N ILE A 42 -10.45 -19.12 16.60
CA ILE A 42 -10.54 -19.65 17.97
C ILE A 42 -11.97 -19.52 18.52
N ALA A 43 -12.59 -18.35 18.37
CA ALA A 43 -13.96 -18.11 18.84
C ALA A 43 -14.97 -19.05 18.19
N VAL A 44 -14.86 -19.30 16.88
CA VAL A 44 -15.72 -20.24 16.15
C VAL A 44 -15.51 -21.68 16.62
N VAL A 45 -14.26 -22.11 16.81
CA VAL A 45 -13.98 -23.47 17.33
C VAL A 45 -14.56 -23.67 18.72
N LEU A 46 -14.37 -22.70 19.63
CA LEU A 46 -14.94 -22.75 20.98
C LEU A 46 -16.48 -22.77 20.94
N PHE A 47 -17.08 -21.94 20.09
CA PHE A 47 -18.53 -21.91 19.91
C PHE A 47 -19.10 -23.24 19.39
N LEU A 48 -18.48 -23.82 18.35
CA LEU A 48 -18.89 -25.10 17.78
C LEU A 48 -18.69 -26.25 18.80
N ALA A 49 -17.57 -26.26 19.52
CA ALA A 49 -17.30 -27.25 20.56
C ALA A 49 -18.32 -27.14 21.71
N GLY A 50 -18.65 -25.92 22.16
CA GLY A 50 -19.65 -25.67 23.20
C GLY A 50 -21.09 -26.03 22.80
N ASN A 51 -21.42 -25.95 21.51
CA ASN A 51 -22.72 -26.35 20.97
C ASN A 51 -22.81 -27.83 20.58
N ASN A 52 -21.74 -28.61 20.80
CA ASN A 52 -21.75 -30.04 20.51
C ASN A 52 -22.69 -30.78 21.48
N LYS A 53 -23.76 -31.37 20.92
CA LYS A 53 -24.76 -32.12 21.70
C LYS A 53 -24.26 -33.44 22.26
N TRP A 54 -23.13 -33.96 21.75
CA TRP A 54 -22.59 -35.27 22.14
C TRP A 54 -22.10 -35.30 23.60
N LEU A 55 -21.69 -34.14 24.15
CA LEU A 55 -21.20 -34.00 25.52
C LEU A 55 -22.28 -33.63 26.55
N GLY A 56 -23.53 -33.42 26.12
CA GLY A 56 -24.65 -33.11 27.02
C GLY A 56 -24.51 -31.78 27.77
N GLN A 57 -25.05 -31.71 28.99
CA GLN A 57 -25.03 -30.49 29.82
C GLN A 57 -23.67 -30.20 30.46
N ASP A 58 -22.81 -31.21 30.64
CA ASP A 58 -21.47 -31.10 31.25
C ASP A 58 -20.38 -30.78 30.22
N ASN A 59 -20.74 -30.13 29.11
CA ASN A 59 -19.77 -29.76 28.09
C ASN A 59 -18.80 -28.70 28.63
N PRO A 60 -17.49 -29.02 28.82
CA PRO A 60 -16.53 -28.09 29.41
C PRO A 60 -16.20 -26.91 28.48
N TYR A 61 -16.59 -26.99 27.21
CA TYR A 61 -16.41 -25.93 26.21
C TYR A 61 -17.63 -25.00 26.12
N ARG A 62 -18.70 -25.26 26.87
CA ARG A 62 -19.86 -24.36 26.92
C ARG A 62 -19.49 -23.11 27.70
N THR A 63 -19.52 -21.97 27.03
CA THR A 63 -19.15 -20.67 27.60
C THR A 63 -20.29 -19.67 27.40
N PHE A 64 -20.13 -18.44 27.89
CA PHE A 64 -21.07 -17.33 27.63
C PHE A 64 -21.31 -17.07 26.13
N LEU A 65 -20.40 -17.54 25.27
CA LEU A 65 -20.54 -17.45 23.81
C LEU A 65 -21.65 -18.36 23.26
N ASN A 66 -22.15 -19.32 24.03
CA ASN A 66 -23.18 -20.26 23.61
C ASN A 66 -24.60 -19.81 23.99
N ASP A 67 -24.74 -18.75 24.79
CA ASP A 67 -26.05 -18.30 25.32
C ASP A 67 -26.85 -17.43 24.34
N SER A 68 -26.19 -16.81 23.35
CA SER A 68 -26.84 -15.99 22.31
C SER A 68 -26.35 -16.38 20.91
N THR A 69 -26.88 -17.50 20.41
CA THR A 69 -26.47 -18.16 19.17
C THR A 69 -26.55 -17.26 17.94
N LEU A 70 -27.62 -16.46 17.79
CA LEU A 70 -27.85 -15.66 16.59
C LEU A 70 -26.95 -14.43 16.52
N TYR A 71 -26.82 -13.71 17.64
CA TYR A 71 -26.02 -12.48 17.71
C TYR A 71 -24.54 -12.77 17.43
N ILE A 72 -24.00 -13.82 18.04
CA ILE A 72 -22.58 -14.16 17.94
C ILE A 72 -22.22 -14.64 16.53
N ILE A 73 -23.08 -15.45 15.91
CA ILE A 73 -22.89 -15.87 14.51
C ILE A 73 -22.94 -14.67 13.56
N LEU A 74 -23.92 -13.77 13.73
CA LEU A 74 -24.06 -12.59 12.87
C LEU A 74 -22.84 -11.67 12.98
N THR A 75 -22.40 -11.38 14.21
CA THR A 75 -21.20 -10.57 14.47
C THR A 75 -19.94 -11.23 13.91
N ALA A 76 -19.81 -12.55 14.00
CA ALA A 76 -18.69 -13.28 13.41
C ALA A 76 -18.67 -13.18 11.88
N ILE A 77 -19.83 -13.32 11.22
CA ILE A 77 -19.95 -13.18 9.76
C ILE A 77 -19.61 -11.76 9.32
N ILE A 78 -20.13 -10.74 10.00
CA ILE A 78 -19.84 -9.33 9.69
C ILE A 78 -18.34 -9.05 9.85
N ASN A 79 -17.74 -9.46 10.97
CA ASN A 79 -16.32 -9.25 11.23
C ASN A 79 -15.42 -10.01 10.24
N ALA A 80 -15.80 -11.22 9.84
CA ALA A 80 -15.09 -11.97 8.80
C ALA A 80 -15.17 -11.26 7.45
N GLY A 81 -16.35 -10.77 7.07
CA GLY A 81 -16.55 -10.00 5.83
C GLY A 81 -15.74 -8.70 5.80
N VAL A 82 -15.81 -7.91 6.87
CA VAL A 82 -15.01 -6.67 7.00
C VAL A 82 -13.52 -6.98 6.95
N SER A 83 -13.04 -7.98 7.70
CA SER A 83 -11.63 -8.37 7.72
C SER A 83 -11.15 -8.84 6.36
N PHE A 84 -11.98 -9.58 5.62
CA PHE A 84 -11.68 -10.04 4.26
C PHE A 84 -11.56 -8.87 3.29
N ILE A 85 -12.53 -7.94 3.28
CA ILE A 85 -12.48 -6.75 2.42
C ILE A 85 -11.27 -5.87 2.77
N SER A 86 -11.02 -5.67 4.07
CA SER A 86 -9.84 -4.92 4.54
C SER A 86 -8.53 -5.59 4.13
N GLY A 87 -8.45 -6.93 4.19
CA GLY A 87 -7.31 -7.70 3.73
C GLY A 87 -7.06 -7.53 2.23
N ILE A 88 -8.12 -7.65 1.40
CA ILE A 88 -8.04 -7.42 -0.05
C ILE A 88 -7.55 -5.99 -0.35
N LEU A 89 -8.14 -4.98 0.28
CA LEU A 89 -7.75 -3.58 0.08
C LEU A 89 -6.31 -3.31 0.51
N SER A 90 -5.87 -3.86 1.64
CA SER A 90 -4.47 -3.78 2.08
C SER A 90 -3.53 -4.39 1.04
N PHE A 91 -3.85 -5.59 0.56
CA PHE A 91 -2.98 -6.32 -0.35
C PHE A 91 -2.88 -5.63 -1.73
N PHE A 92 -4.02 -5.29 -2.33
CA PHE A 92 -4.04 -4.75 -3.70
C PHE A 92 -3.81 -3.25 -3.76
N VAL A 93 -4.45 -2.45 -2.89
CA VAL A 93 -4.38 -0.99 -2.99
C VAL A 93 -3.16 -0.45 -2.26
N VAL A 94 -2.97 -0.83 -1.00
CA VAL A 94 -1.84 -0.33 -0.21
C VAL A 94 -0.54 -1.00 -0.67
N GLY A 95 -0.57 -2.31 -0.93
CA GLY A 95 0.58 -3.06 -1.41
C GLY A 95 1.12 -2.53 -2.74
N SER A 96 0.26 -2.27 -3.72
CA SER A 96 0.70 -1.67 -5.00
C SER A 96 1.31 -0.30 -4.80
N LYS A 97 0.66 0.59 -4.03
CA LYS A 97 1.18 1.92 -3.70
C LYS A 97 2.51 1.87 -2.97
N PHE A 98 2.71 0.89 -2.09
CA PHE A 98 3.97 0.69 -1.37
C PHE A 98 5.10 0.26 -2.32
N GLU A 99 4.86 -0.71 -3.21
CA GLU A 99 5.87 -1.12 -4.20
C GLU A 99 6.18 -0.01 -5.20
N ASP A 100 5.19 0.80 -5.61
CA ASP A 100 5.41 1.99 -6.43
C ASP A 100 6.31 3.00 -5.70
N ALA A 101 6.05 3.28 -4.43
CA ALA A 101 6.87 4.21 -3.63
C ALA A 101 8.32 3.72 -3.48
N LYS A 102 8.51 2.41 -3.28
CA LYS A 102 9.82 1.76 -3.22
C LYS A 102 10.56 1.83 -4.56
N THR A 103 9.87 1.58 -5.66
CA THR A 103 10.41 1.66 -7.02
C THR A 103 10.81 3.10 -7.37
N ASN A 104 9.96 4.08 -7.05
CA ASN A 104 10.24 5.49 -7.29
C ASN A 104 11.45 5.98 -6.49
N LEU A 105 11.61 5.55 -5.22
CA LEU A 105 12.80 5.87 -4.44
C LEU A 105 14.07 5.33 -5.09
N LYS A 106 14.05 4.06 -5.55
CA LYS A 106 15.20 3.46 -6.25
C LYS A 106 15.53 4.19 -7.54
N ARG A 107 14.52 4.57 -8.33
CA ARG A 107 14.71 5.36 -9.56
C ARG A 107 15.34 6.72 -9.28
N ILE A 108 14.88 7.42 -8.24
CA ILE A 108 15.45 8.71 -7.81
C ILE A 108 16.92 8.54 -7.40
N ASP A 109 17.23 7.52 -6.59
CA ASP A 109 18.59 7.25 -6.13
C ASP A 109 19.52 6.90 -7.31
N LEU A 110 19.05 6.09 -8.26
CA LEU A 110 19.81 5.72 -9.47
C LEU A 110 20.11 6.92 -10.36
N GLU A 111 19.13 7.79 -10.63
CA GLU A 111 19.32 9.01 -11.42
C GLU A 111 20.38 9.93 -10.81
N TYR A 112 20.40 10.05 -9.48
CA TYR A 112 21.39 10.85 -8.79
C TYR A 112 22.79 10.24 -8.81
N ILE A 113 22.91 8.91 -8.73
CA ILE A 113 24.18 8.20 -8.90
C ILE A 113 24.75 8.45 -10.30
N LEU A 114 23.93 8.28 -11.35
CA LEU A 114 24.34 8.56 -12.73
C LEU A 114 24.78 10.01 -12.93
N PHE A 115 24.05 10.96 -12.32
CA PHE A 115 24.42 12.37 -12.37
C PHE A 115 25.77 12.66 -11.71
N LYS A 116 26.04 12.06 -10.54
CA LYS A 116 27.33 12.24 -9.84
C LYS A 116 28.47 11.53 -10.58
N GLY A 117 28.21 10.38 -11.18
CA GLY A 117 29.16 9.66 -12.04
C GLY A 117 29.44 10.35 -13.38
N LYS A 118 28.61 11.33 -13.77
CA LYS A 118 28.63 11.96 -15.11
C LYS A 118 28.50 10.92 -16.24
N GLU A 119 27.70 9.89 -15.99
CA GLU A 119 27.52 8.77 -16.91
C GLU A 119 26.30 8.99 -17.82
N LEU A 120 26.25 8.23 -18.92
CA LEU A 120 25.13 8.22 -19.87
C LEU A 120 24.79 9.64 -20.37
N TYR A 121 23.54 10.07 -20.17
CA TYR A 121 23.00 11.37 -20.56
C TYR A 121 23.49 12.53 -19.68
N TYR A 122 24.29 12.27 -18.65
CA TYR A 122 24.97 13.30 -17.86
C TYR A 122 26.44 13.49 -18.25
N SER A 123 26.93 12.71 -19.22
CA SER A 123 28.26 12.93 -19.80
C SER A 123 28.34 14.34 -20.40
N PRO A 124 29.48 15.05 -20.25
CA PRO A 124 29.69 16.35 -20.87
C PRO A 124 29.55 16.33 -22.40
N GLU A 125 29.72 15.17 -23.03
CA GLU A 125 29.52 14.97 -24.47
C GLU A 125 28.03 14.98 -24.86
N ASN A 126 27.16 14.51 -23.97
CA ASN A 126 25.73 14.31 -24.24
C ASN A 126 24.87 15.51 -23.80
N THR A 127 25.32 16.30 -22.83
CA THR A 127 24.54 17.44 -22.36
C THR A 127 25.38 18.59 -21.82
N THR A 128 25.03 19.81 -22.22
CA THR A 128 25.62 21.05 -21.70
C THR A 128 24.97 21.49 -20.38
N LYS A 129 23.81 20.92 -20.00
CA LYS A 129 23.04 21.30 -18.80
C LYS A 129 22.58 20.08 -17.99
N PRO A 130 23.51 19.29 -17.42
CA PRO A 130 23.19 18.04 -16.73
C PRO A 130 22.27 18.25 -15.51
N GLU A 131 22.39 19.39 -14.82
CA GLU A 131 21.54 19.74 -13.67
C GLU A 131 20.05 19.88 -14.07
N TYR A 132 19.77 20.45 -15.25
CA TYR A 132 18.41 20.59 -15.77
C TYR A 132 17.81 19.23 -16.16
N VAL A 133 18.62 18.36 -16.78
CA VAL A 133 18.21 17.00 -17.15
C VAL A 133 17.82 16.20 -15.91
N LEU A 134 18.62 16.28 -14.84
CA LEU A 134 18.32 15.64 -13.56
C LEU A 134 17.02 16.17 -12.96
N TYR A 135 16.85 17.50 -12.93
CA TYR A 135 15.62 18.11 -12.41
C TYR A 135 14.37 17.61 -13.14
N LYS A 136 14.40 17.60 -14.48
CA LYS A 136 13.30 17.12 -15.33
C LYS A 136 12.98 15.64 -15.05
N ARG A 137 14.00 14.78 -14.97
CA ARG A 137 13.83 13.34 -14.73
C ARG A 137 13.29 13.03 -13.32
N ILE A 138 13.84 13.66 -12.28
CA ILE A 138 13.33 13.51 -10.91
C ILE A 138 11.86 13.97 -10.83
N LEU A 139 11.53 15.10 -11.44
CA LEU A 139 10.13 15.55 -11.49
C LEU A 139 9.25 14.52 -12.16
N TYR A 140 9.64 14.02 -13.34
CA TYR A 140 8.89 13.00 -14.06
C TYR A 140 8.64 11.74 -13.21
N ILE A 141 9.67 11.23 -12.53
CA ILE A 141 9.53 10.07 -11.63
C ILE A 141 8.50 10.33 -10.52
N ILE A 142 8.51 11.53 -9.93
CA ILE A 142 7.60 11.89 -8.83
C ILE A 142 6.17 12.17 -9.31
N SER A 143 6.02 12.66 -10.54
CA SER A 143 4.74 13.14 -11.09
C SER A 143 4.13 12.21 -12.13
N PHE A 144 4.72 11.04 -12.36
CA PHE A 144 4.26 10.04 -13.33
C PHE A 144 2.76 9.72 -13.16
N ASP A 145 2.31 9.49 -11.92
CA ASP A 145 0.90 9.25 -11.57
C ASP A 145 -0.03 10.45 -11.90
N ARG A 146 0.49 11.68 -11.84
CA ARG A 146 -0.27 12.90 -12.11
C ARG A 146 -0.39 13.14 -13.62
N TYR A 147 0.67 12.89 -14.36
CA TYR A 147 0.69 13.05 -15.82
C TYR A 147 -0.18 12.04 -16.54
N GLN A 148 -0.21 10.77 -16.10
CA GLN A 148 -1.10 9.76 -16.68
C GLN A 148 -2.60 10.10 -16.48
N ARG A 149 -2.97 10.62 -15.31
CA ARG A 149 -4.36 11.06 -15.07
C ARG A 149 -4.74 12.25 -15.94
N GLU A 150 -3.83 13.22 -16.09
CA GLU A 150 -4.09 14.41 -16.89
C GLU A 150 -4.19 14.08 -18.39
N SER A 151 -3.40 13.14 -18.90
CA SER A 151 -3.53 12.68 -20.29
C SER A 151 -4.83 11.95 -20.54
N LEU A 152 -5.27 11.08 -19.62
CA LEU A 152 -6.54 10.37 -19.73
C LEU A 152 -7.72 11.34 -19.69
N ILE A 153 -7.71 12.33 -18.78
CA ILE A 153 -8.76 13.36 -18.70
C ILE A 153 -8.82 14.19 -19.99
N LYS A 154 -7.67 14.57 -20.56
CA LYS A 154 -7.61 15.31 -21.83
C LYS A 154 -8.14 14.48 -22.99
N GLU A 155 -7.87 13.18 -23.00
CA GLU A 155 -8.37 12.26 -24.03
C GLU A 155 -9.88 12.06 -23.92
N SER A 156 -10.41 11.88 -22.70
CA SER A 156 -11.86 11.82 -22.45
C SER A 156 -12.58 13.10 -22.86
N ALA A 157 -12.06 14.27 -22.49
CA ALA A 157 -12.65 15.55 -22.85
C ALA A 157 -12.65 15.82 -24.37
N LYS A 158 -11.66 15.28 -25.10
CA LYS A 158 -11.60 15.38 -26.57
C LYS A 158 -12.61 14.47 -27.26
N ASN A 159 -12.89 13.31 -26.70
CA ASN A 159 -13.88 12.37 -27.22
C ASN A 159 -15.32 12.87 -27.00
N GLU A 160 -15.59 13.57 -25.91
CA GLU A 160 -16.91 14.19 -25.64
C GLU A 160 -17.20 15.40 -26.54
N GLN A 161 -16.19 16.09 -27.05
CA GLN A 161 -16.35 17.20 -28.00
C GLN A 161 -16.49 16.73 -29.46
N SER A 162 -16.33 15.44 -29.73
CA SER A 162 -16.41 14.84 -31.06
C SER A 162 -17.73 14.08 -31.29
N GLN A 163 -18.67 14.15 -30.34
CA GLN A 163 -20.05 13.66 -30.42
C GLN A 163 -21.02 14.84 -30.48
#